data_AF-A0A4S9C370-F1
#
_entry.id   AF-A0A4S9C370-F1
#
_cell.length_a   1.000
_cell.length_b   1.000
_cell.length_c   1.000
_cell.angle_alpha   90.00
_cell.angle_beta   90.00
_cell.angle_gamma   90.00
#
_symmetry.space_group_name_H-M   'P 1'
#
loop_
_entity.id
_entity.type
_entity.pdbx_description
1 polymer ?
#
loop_
_entity_poly.entity_id
_entity_poly.type
_entity_poly.pdbx_seq_one_letter_code
_entity_poly.pdbx_strand_id
1 'polypeptide(L)'
;MYKEDMVVLLALKATDLQNKQFNTQAFDKMRVVTLIAAAAALAVASPVAHPQIFDLEDLESIDAAPAVTAPAGVGIETVTYDVAAATASVFAEVASDVTPDIETAAGTTSSVLKRDACSPEPQSPYTYTTSTNTDVAFLNDNTYSDAANSAGTPEGWNPTFKNLKGSVSTSAYLGYVSYPSYNPDVCAAECLKRTGCLSFNIFFERNPIVDPSPAGGNCPQPDSQTALKCTFWGVPIEKESAVNVGQYRNDYHVVISGSNGYKISKPSKPLSGLTDTTLENCAIQETCGSYLTIKTFNDGKPYDPNRCNAACAAITAESLKAKKPERTCQYFTSYMQMKNGLPQFQACAIYSASWTPSVCKNTGYTSNGNVYTIDYSYSYSNTSIPGTCSYKGQTGQNVLN
;
A
#
# COMPACT_ATOMS: atom_id res chain seq x y z
N MET A 1 19.88 -55.52 -10.99
CA MET A 1 21.18 -56.19 -10.71
C MET A 1 22.20 -55.07 -10.57
N TYR A 2 22.82 -54.81 -9.41
CA TYR A 2 23.90 -55.60 -8.74
C TYR A 2 25.12 -55.74 -9.67
N LYS A 3 26.40 -55.43 -9.36
CA LYS A 3 27.23 -55.21 -8.13
C LYS A 3 28.42 -54.26 -8.51
N GLU A 4 29.25 -53.64 -7.66
CA GLU A 4 29.27 -53.37 -6.20
C GLU A 4 30.27 -52.25 -5.82
N ASP A 5 30.12 -51.76 -4.59
CA ASP A 5 31.06 -51.05 -3.70
C ASP A 5 32.49 -51.62 -3.59
N MET A 6 33.47 -50.75 -3.26
CA MET A 6 34.59 -50.98 -2.32
C MET A 6 35.22 -49.61 -1.93
N VAL A 7 35.26 -49.17 -0.64
CA VAL A 7 36.20 -49.55 0.46
C VAL A 7 37.58 -48.85 0.27
N VAL A 8 38.21 -48.11 1.20
CA VAL A 8 37.99 -47.77 2.64
C VAL A 8 39.01 -46.66 3.09
N LEU A 9 38.98 -45.96 4.23
CA LEU A 9 39.51 -46.34 5.58
C LEU A 9 39.26 -45.25 6.67
N LEU A 10 39.20 -45.71 7.92
CA LEU A 10 39.09 -45.11 9.29
C LEU A 10 39.92 -43.82 9.60
N ALA A 11 39.80 -43.10 10.76
CA ALA A 11 39.31 -43.45 12.11
C ALA A 11 38.68 -42.24 12.87
N LEU A 12 37.76 -42.30 13.87
CA LEU A 12 37.41 -43.18 15.01
C LEU A 12 38.00 -42.77 16.39
N LYS A 13 37.17 -42.12 17.26
CA LYS A 13 36.94 -42.31 18.73
C LYS A 13 36.35 -41.03 19.38
N ALA A 14 35.11 -41.07 19.90
CA ALA A 14 34.70 -41.42 21.29
C ALA A 14 34.96 -40.28 22.31
N THR A 15 34.05 -39.91 23.23
CA THR A 15 33.33 -40.76 24.20
C THR A 15 31.98 -40.12 24.64
N ASP A 16 31.20 -40.81 25.49
CA ASP A 16 29.73 -40.77 25.52
C ASP A 16 29.11 -40.64 26.95
N LEU A 17 27.80 -40.31 27.01
CA LEU A 17 26.76 -40.54 28.04
C LEU A 17 26.95 -40.28 29.58
N GLN A 18 26.01 -39.49 30.13
CA GLN A 18 25.18 -39.64 31.38
C GLN A 18 25.81 -40.10 32.73
N ASN A 19 25.45 -39.54 33.91
CA ASN A 19 24.12 -39.69 34.56
C ASN A 19 23.96 -38.88 35.90
N LYS A 20 22.72 -38.44 36.19
CA LYS A 20 21.99 -38.31 37.50
C LYS A 20 22.59 -37.80 38.84
N GLN A 21 21.66 -37.28 39.67
CA GLN A 21 21.64 -37.01 41.14
C GLN A 21 21.96 -35.56 41.58
N PHE A 22 21.31 -34.95 42.59
CA PHE A 22 20.15 -35.33 43.44
C PHE A 22 19.36 -34.04 43.85
N ASN A 23 18.13 -34.19 44.34
CA ASN A 23 17.21 -33.11 44.78
C ASN A 23 16.94 -33.23 46.30
N THR A 24 16.92 -32.12 47.08
CA THR A 24 15.95 -31.82 48.19
C THR A 24 16.28 -30.58 49.06
N GLN A 25 15.38 -29.59 49.05
CA GLN A 25 14.69 -28.86 50.15
C GLN A 25 15.34 -28.49 51.53
N ALA A 26 15.33 -27.17 51.80
CA ALA A 26 14.67 -26.45 52.93
C ALA A 26 15.20 -26.44 54.42
N PHE A 27 14.71 -25.43 55.17
CA PHE A 27 14.91 -25.08 56.62
C PHE A 27 16.23 -24.35 57.00
N ASP A 28 16.33 -23.36 57.91
CA ASP A 28 15.36 -22.58 58.76
C ASP A 28 16.02 -21.24 59.25
N LYS A 29 15.24 -20.26 59.76
CA LYS A 29 15.56 -19.06 60.61
C LYS A 29 16.94 -18.33 60.48
N MET A 30 17.01 -16.99 60.49
CA MET A 30 16.78 -16.16 61.70
C MET A 30 16.78 -14.63 61.40
N ARG A 31 16.22 -13.85 62.34
CA ARG A 31 15.94 -12.40 62.25
C ARG A 31 17.18 -11.50 62.15
N VAL A 32 17.09 -10.44 61.33
CA VAL A 32 17.65 -9.11 61.64
C VAL A 32 16.54 -8.08 61.50
N VAL A 33 16.43 -7.19 62.49
CA VAL A 33 15.49 -6.07 62.51
C VAL A 33 16.26 -4.80 62.18
N THR A 34 15.82 -4.07 61.15
CA THR A 34 16.15 -2.65 61.01
C THR A 34 14.94 -1.90 60.49
N LEU A 35 14.41 -0.97 61.29
CA LEU A 35 13.31 -0.09 60.91
C LEU A 35 13.84 1.03 60.00
N ILE A 36 13.19 1.25 58.86
CA ILE A 36 13.05 2.58 58.26
C ILE A 36 11.57 2.81 57.97
N ALA A 37 11.12 4.05 58.19
CA ALA A 37 9.72 4.40 58.35
C ALA A 37 8.90 4.35 57.05
N ALA A 38 7.58 4.27 57.25
CA ALA A 38 6.57 4.27 56.20
C ALA A 38 6.60 5.52 55.32
N ALA A 39 6.42 5.29 54.01
CA ALA A 39 5.61 6.16 53.17
C ALA A 39 4.66 5.27 52.38
N ALA A 40 3.44 5.06 52.89
CA ALA A 40 2.36 4.47 52.12
C ALA A 40 1.88 5.52 51.10
N ALA A 41 2.63 5.68 50.01
CA ALA A 41 2.13 6.36 48.84
C ALA A 41 0.90 5.57 48.37
N LEU A 42 -0.28 6.17 48.42
CA LEU A 42 -1.41 5.65 47.67
C LEU A 42 -0.95 5.64 46.20
N ALA A 43 -0.76 4.45 45.65
CA ALA A 43 -0.83 4.27 44.22
C ALA A 43 -2.27 4.62 43.83
N VAL A 44 -2.49 5.91 43.55
CA VAL A 44 -3.64 6.33 42.76
C VAL A 44 -3.41 5.72 41.40
N ALA A 45 -3.91 4.50 41.22
CA ALA A 45 -4.00 3.88 39.92
C ALA A 45 -4.90 4.80 39.10
N SER A 46 -4.28 5.68 38.30
CA SER A 46 -4.97 6.51 37.33
C SER A 46 -5.90 5.59 36.55
N PRO A 47 -7.23 5.85 36.55
CA PRO A 47 -8.18 4.92 35.97
C PRO A 47 -7.80 4.67 34.52
N VAL A 48 -7.55 3.41 34.21
CA VAL A 48 -6.99 2.96 32.93
C VAL A 48 -7.81 3.52 31.78
N ALA A 49 -7.28 4.55 31.11
CA ALA A 49 -7.65 4.83 29.74
C ALA A 49 -7.42 3.51 28.99
N HIS A 50 -8.48 2.93 28.44
CA HIS A 50 -8.34 1.84 27.49
C HIS A 50 -8.27 2.53 26.12
N PRO A 51 -7.06 2.80 25.60
CA PRO A 51 -6.92 3.40 24.28
C PRO A 51 -7.39 2.42 23.22
N GLN A 52 -7.41 2.88 21.98
CA GLN A 52 -7.52 2.01 20.81
C GLN A 52 -6.41 0.96 20.85
N ILE A 53 -6.77 -0.28 21.15
CA ILE A 53 -5.91 -1.44 20.93
C ILE A 53 -6.17 -1.88 19.51
N PHE A 54 -5.30 -1.45 18.60
CA PHE A 54 -5.08 -2.19 17.38
C PHE A 54 -4.24 -3.41 17.75
N ASP A 55 -4.63 -4.60 17.31
CA ASP A 55 -3.68 -5.70 17.27
C ASP A 55 -2.67 -5.36 16.16
N LEU A 56 -1.46 -4.98 16.58
CA LEU A 56 -0.41 -4.56 15.66
C LEU A 56 0.14 -5.76 14.90
N GLU A 57 0.13 -6.97 15.47
CA GLU A 57 0.59 -8.17 14.78
C GLU A 57 -0.37 -8.52 13.63
N ASP A 58 -1.68 -8.46 13.88
CA ASP A 58 -2.69 -8.60 12.82
C ASP A 58 -2.49 -7.57 11.70
N LEU A 59 -2.35 -6.27 12.02
CA LEU A 59 -2.16 -5.22 11.01
C LEU A 59 -0.82 -5.35 10.25
N GLU A 60 0.26 -5.78 10.92
CA GLU A 60 1.55 -6.03 10.27
C GLU A 60 1.51 -7.24 9.32
N SER A 61 0.63 -8.22 9.60
CA SER A 61 0.43 -9.43 8.80
C SER A 61 -0.37 -9.21 7.51
N ILE A 62 -1.08 -8.08 7.37
CA ILE A 62 -1.84 -7.77 6.15
C ILE A 62 -0.87 -7.52 4.99
N ASP A 63 -0.81 -8.46 4.05
CA ASP A 63 -0.05 -8.30 2.82
C ASP A 63 -0.58 -7.15 1.97
N ALA A 64 0.34 -6.42 1.34
CA ALA A 64 0.00 -5.42 0.34
C ALA A 64 -0.60 -6.08 -0.90
N ALA A 65 -1.51 -5.37 -1.58
CA ALA A 65 -2.03 -5.81 -2.86
C ALA A 65 -0.90 -6.08 -3.87
N PRO A 66 -0.99 -7.12 -4.74
CA PRO A 66 0.02 -7.40 -5.75
C PRO A 66 0.34 -6.18 -6.61
N ALA A 67 1.63 -5.93 -6.83
CA ALA A 67 2.08 -4.83 -7.67
C ALA A 67 1.76 -5.11 -9.15
N VAL A 68 1.19 -4.10 -9.81
CA VAL A 68 0.95 -4.08 -11.25
C VAL A 68 2.03 -3.22 -11.90
N THR A 69 2.64 -3.73 -12.97
CA THR A 69 3.56 -2.99 -13.82
C THR A 69 2.83 -2.57 -15.09
N ALA A 70 2.97 -1.30 -15.49
CA ALA A 70 2.40 -0.83 -16.75
C ALA A 70 2.96 -1.61 -17.95
N PRO A 71 2.14 -2.02 -18.93
CA PRO A 71 2.60 -2.79 -20.08
C PRO A 71 3.53 -1.95 -20.97
N ALA A 72 4.48 -2.62 -21.61
CA ALA A 72 5.37 -1.99 -22.60
C ALA A 72 4.65 -1.64 -23.91
N GLY A 73 5.25 -0.74 -24.68
CA GLY A 73 4.72 -0.28 -25.97
C GLY A 73 4.22 1.16 -25.96
N VAL A 74 3.43 1.52 -26.97
CA VAL A 74 2.87 2.86 -27.17
C VAL A 74 1.35 2.77 -27.22
N GLY A 75 0.66 3.74 -26.63
CA GLY A 75 -0.79 3.87 -26.81
C GLY A 75 -1.50 4.57 -25.65
N ILE A 76 -2.70 4.09 -25.37
CA ILE A 76 -3.55 4.53 -24.27
C ILE A 76 -4.22 3.30 -23.65
N GLU A 77 -4.25 3.27 -22.32
CA GLU A 77 -5.00 2.31 -21.52
C GLU A 77 -5.76 3.07 -20.44
N THR A 78 -6.99 2.66 -20.17
CA THR A 78 -7.82 3.22 -19.10
C THR A 78 -8.44 2.08 -18.32
N VAL A 79 -7.98 1.90 -17.09
CA VAL A 79 -8.61 0.99 -16.12
C VAL A 79 -9.59 1.83 -15.30
N THR A 80 -10.88 1.50 -15.38
CA THR A 80 -11.95 2.25 -14.73
C THR A 80 -12.20 1.77 -13.31
N TYR A 81 -12.30 2.71 -12.35
CA TYR A 81 -12.69 2.40 -10.98
C TYR A 81 -14.18 2.72 -10.73
N ASP A 82 -14.95 1.70 -10.34
CA ASP A 82 -16.36 1.83 -9.96
C ASP A 82 -16.52 1.96 -8.43
N VAL A 83 -16.79 3.19 -7.99
CA VAL A 83 -17.06 3.54 -6.58
C VAL A 83 -18.36 2.91 -6.07
N ALA A 84 -19.40 2.80 -6.90
CA ALA A 84 -20.69 2.26 -6.50
C ALA A 84 -20.60 0.75 -6.24
N ALA A 85 -19.94 0.00 -7.14
CA ALA A 85 -19.66 -1.41 -6.92
C ALA A 85 -18.75 -1.65 -5.71
N ALA A 86 -17.70 -0.83 -5.54
CA ALA A 86 -16.79 -0.95 -4.40
C ALA A 86 -17.48 -0.70 -3.04
N THR A 87 -18.32 0.33 -2.94
CA THR A 87 -19.06 0.65 -1.71
C THR A 87 -20.17 -0.37 -1.40
N ALA A 88 -20.89 -0.85 -2.42
CA ALA A 88 -21.90 -1.90 -2.26
C ALA A 88 -21.30 -3.20 -1.71
N SER A 89 -20.13 -3.60 -2.21
CA SER A 89 -19.38 -4.78 -1.72
C SER A 89 -19.02 -4.65 -0.24
N VAL A 90 -18.53 -3.48 0.19
CA VAL A 90 -18.17 -3.23 1.59
C VAL A 90 -19.40 -3.25 2.51
N PHE A 91 -20.52 -2.66 2.08
CA PHE A 91 -21.75 -2.69 2.87
C PHE A 91 -22.26 -4.12 3.04
N ALA A 92 -22.21 -4.93 1.98
CA ALA A 92 -22.63 -6.34 2.02
C ALA A 92 -21.76 -7.16 2.98
N GLU A 93 -20.43 -7.08 2.86
CA GLU A 93 -19.45 -7.78 3.72
C GLU A 93 -19.70 -7.49 5.22
N VAL A 94 -19.88 -6.22 5.58
CA VAL A 94 -20.11 -5.82 6.98
C VAL A 94 -21.48 -6.23 7.50
N ALA A 95 -22.49 -6.33 6.64
CA ALA A 95 -23.83 -6.80 7.00
C ALA A 95 -23.93 -8.34 7.10
N SER A 96 -22.97 -9.08 6.51
CA SER A 96 -22.98 -10.54 6.38
C SER A 96 -22.02 -11.26 7.33
N ASP A 97 -21.84 -10.79 8.56
CA ASP A 97 -21.00 -11.46 9.58
C ASP A 97 -21.68 -12.70 10.21
N VAL A 98 -22.12 -13.60 9.31
CA VAL A 98 -22.17 -15.06 9.46
C VAL A 98 -21.86 -15.60 8.04
N THR A 99 -20.73 -16.32 7.91
CA THR A 99 -20.02 -16.71 6.67
C THR A 99 -20.82 -17.58 5.66
N PRO A 100 -20.37 -17.77 4.39
CA PRO A 100 -19.02 -17.55 3.82
C PRO A 100 -18.94 -16.72 2.52
N ASP A 101 -17.71 -16.59 2.00
CA ASP A 101 -17.29 -15.82 0.83
C ASP A 101 -18.13 -16.03 -0.45
N ILE A 102 -18.32 -14.93 -1.18
CA ILE A 102 -18.68 -14.95 -2.60
C ILE A 102 -17.47 -14.50 -3.40
N GLU A 103 -16.66 -15.46 -3.85
CA GLU A 103 -15.84 -15.23 -5.04
C GLU A 103 -16.76 -15.02 -6.25
N THR A 104 -16.53 -13.93 -7.00
CA THR A 104 -16.30 -13.93 -8.46
C THR A 104 -16.68 -12.57 -9.03
N ALA A 105 -15.67 -11.74 -9.28
CA ALA A 105 -15.72 -10.80 -10.41
C ALA A 105 -14.70 -11.32 -11.43
N ALA A 106 -15.16 -12.15 -12.36
CA ALA A 106 -14.34 -12.59 -13.48
C ALA A 106 -14.04 -11.37 -14.36
N GLY A 107 -12.88 -10.76 -14.13
CA GLY A 107 -12.36 -9.74 -15.04
C GLY A 107 -12.26 -10.35 -16.43
N THR A 108 -12.86 -9.69 -17.41
CA THR A 108 -12.82 -10.14 -18.80
C THR A 108 -11.37 -10.17 -19.26
N THR A 109 -10.77 -11.37 -19.29
CA THR A 109 -9.44 -11.57 -19.85
C THR A 109 -9.54 -11.39 -21.36
N SER A 110 -9.36 -10.15 -21.81
CA SER A 110 -9.01 -9.88 -23.21
C SER A 110 -7.80 -10.74 -23.54
N SER A 111 -7.99 -11.74 -24.38
CA SER A 111 -6.91 -12.62 -24.82
C SER A 111 -5.91 -11.77 -25.59
N VAL A 112 -4.78 -11.45 -24.94
CA VAL A 112 -3.65 -10.80 -25.60
C VAL A 112 -3.07 -11.81 -26.57
N LEU A 113 -3.56 -11.76 -27.81
CA LEU A 113 -2.99 -12.54 -28.91
C LEU A 113 -1.54 -12.08 -29.08
N LYS A 114 -0.61 -13.04 -28.98
CA LYS A 114 0.79 -12.81 -29.31
C LYS A 114 0.86 -12.26 -30.73
N ARG A 115 1.57 -11.16 -30.92
CA ARG A 115 1.78 -10.56 -32.25
C ARG A 115 2.72 -11.47 -33.06
N ASP A 116 2.55 -11.47 -34.38
CA ASP A 116 3.50 -12.17 -35.24
C ASP A 116 4.85 -11.44 -35.21
N ALA A 117 5.95 -12.20 -35.27
CA ALA A 117 7.28 -11.63 -35.27
C ALA A 117 7.44 -10.62 -36.43
N CYS A 118 8.09 -9.50 -36.15
CA CYS A 118 8.26 -8.36 -37.05
C CYS A 118 6.97 -7.58 -37.40
N SER A 119 5.87 -7.76 -36.66
CA SER A 119 4.66 -6.94 -36.85
C SER A 119 4.86 -5.49 -36.38
N PRO A 120 4.49 -4.45 -37.16
CA PRO A 120 4.67 -3.04 -36.78
C PRO A 120 4.00 -2.65 -35.46
N GLU A 121 4.78 -2.16 -34.49
CA GLU A 121 4.28 -1.63 -33.22
C GLU A 121 3.56 -0.28 -33.42
N PRO A 122 2.66 0.14 -32.51
CA PRO A 122 2.06 1.47 -32.57
C PRO A 122 3.15 2.56 -32.52
N GLN A 123 3.02 3.58 -33.37
CA GLN A 123 4.03 4.63 -33.50
C GLN A 123 3.93 5.65 -32.36
N SER A 124 5.06 5.96 -31.72
CA SER A 124 5.16 6.95 -30.65
C SER A 124 4.79 8.36 -31.13
N PRO A 125 3.99 9.12 -30.36
CA PRO A 125 3.81 10.56 -30.60
C PRO A 125 5.06 11.37 -30.23
N TYR A 126 5.99 10.81 -29.45
CA TYR A 126 7.28 11.43 -29.13
C TYR A 126 8.31 11.06 -30.20
N THR A 127 8.92 12.08 -30.83
CA THR A 127 9.67 11.90 -32.08
C THR A 127 11.19 11.79 -31.92
N TYR A 128 11.75 12.18 -30.76
CA TYR A 128 13.17 11.99 -30.50
C TYR A 128 13.46 10.52 -30.20
N THR A 129 14.62 10.04 -30.61
CA THR A 129 15.14 8.71 -30.26
C THR A 129 16.66 8.75 -30.30
N THR A 130 17.30 8.05 -29.37
CA THR A 130 18.74 7.93 -29.24
C THR A 130 19.37 7.42 -30.53
N SER A 131 20.38 8.13 -31.03
CA SER A 131 21.01 7.84 -32.33
C SER A 131 21.69 6.48 -32.42
N THR A 132 22.27 6.00 -31.32
CA THR A 132 22.79 4.65 -31.18
C THR A 132 21.67 3.74 -30.68
N ASN A 133 21.21 2.80 -31.52
CA ASN A 133 20.13 1.87 -31.21
C ASN A 133 20.57 0.74 -30.24
N THR A 134 20.90 1.10 -28.99
CA THR A 134 21.11 0.13 -27.90
C THR A 134 20.45 0.60 -26.61
N ASP A 135 20.18 -0.34 -25.72
CA ASP A 135 19.68 -0.09 -24.36
C ASP A 135 20.68 0.72 -23.53
N VAL A 136 21.98 0.38 -23.59
CA VAL A 136 23.06 1.11 -22.91
C VAL A 136 23.16 2.55 -23.41
N ALA A 137 23.00 2.80 -24.71
CA ALA A 137 22.99 4.15 -25.25
C ALA A 137 21.76 4.93 -24.77
N PHE A 138 20.57 4.33 -24.84
CA PHE A 138 19.32 4.93 -24.36
C PHE A 138 19.40 5.31 -22.86
N LEU A 139 19.96 4.43 -22.04
CA LEU A 139 20.16 4.68 -20.60
C LEU A 139 21.20 5.78 -20.31
N ASN A 140 22.09 6.09 -21.27
CA ASN A 140 23.14 7.11 -21.11
C ASN A 140 22.86 8.39 -21.91
N ASP A 141 21.69 8.48 -22.55
CA ASP A 141 21.26 9.64 -23.31
C ASP A 141 20.78 10.75 -22.38
N ASN A 142 21.55 11.83 -22.33
CA ASN A 142 21.25 12.97 -21.46
C ASN A 142 19.96 13.70 -21.85
N THR A 143 19.43 13.52 -23.08
CA THR A 143 18.17 14.14 -23.49
C THR A 143 17.01 13.77 -22.56
N TYR A 144 16.99 12.52 -22.09
CA TYR A 144 15.95 12.03 -21.18
C TYR A 144 16.14 12.53 -19.75
N SER A 145 17.39 12.56 -19.27
CA SER A 145 17.70 13.02 -17.92
C SER A 145 17.59 14.53 -17.78
N ASP A 146 18.00 15.30 -18.79
CA ASP A 146 17.85 16.76 -18.84
C ASP A 146 16.37 17.14 -18.88
N ALA A 147 15.53 16.45 -19.67
CA ALA A 147 14.09 16.66 -19.66
C ALA A 147 13.48 16.37 -18.28
N ALA A 148 13.82 15.22 -17.69
CA ALA A 148 13.34 14.83 -16.36
C ALA A 148 13.78 15.81 -15.27
N ASN A 149 15.06 16.23 -15.27
CA ASN A 149 15.63 17.18 -14.32
C ASN A 149 15.09 18.61 -14.49
N SER A 150 14.80 19.04 -15.73
CA SER A 150 14.24 20.36 -16.03
C SER A 150 12.74 20.46 -15.75
N ALA A 151 12.05 19.32 -15.69
CA ALA A 151 10.60 19.29 -15.45
C ALA A 151 10.23 19.92 -14.10
N GLY A 152 9.19 20.76 -14.14
CA GLY A 152 8.58 21.38 -12.97
C GLY A 152 7.72 20.43 -12.13
N THR A 153 7.04 20.98 -11.13
CA THR A 153 6.01 20.29 -10.35
C THR A 153 4.66 20.95 -10.66
N PRO A 154 3.62 20.18 -11.03
CA PRO A 154 2.29 20.75 -11.28
C PRO A 154 1.66 21.38 -10.04
N GLU A 155 0.79 22.36 -10.25
CA GLU A 155 0.09 23.05 -9.16
C GLU A 155 -0.81 22.09 -8.36
N GLY A 156 -0.61 22.04 -7.03
CA GLY A 156 -1.33 21.11 -6.14
C GLY A 156 -0.73 19.70 -6.05
N TRP A 157 0.48 19.49 -6.59
CA TRP A 157 1.22 18.23 -6.56
C TRP A 157 2.55 18.35 -5.82
N ASN A 158 3.03 17.23 -5.28
CA ASN A 158 4.36 17.06 -4.71
C ASN A 158 5.18 16.12 -5.61
N PRO A 159 6.45 16.42 -5.89
CA PRO A 159 7.36 15.46 -6.52
C PRO A 159 7.78 14.41 -5.49
N THR A 160 7.85 13.15 -5.89
CA THR A 160 8.21 12.02 -5.00
C THR A 160 9.54 11.38 -5.38
N PHE A 161 9.88 11.40 -6.67
CA PHE A 161 11.22 11.09 -7.17
C PHE A 161 11.50 11.78 -8.51
N LYS A 162 12.78 11.90 -8.87
CA LYS A 162 13.23 12.58 -10.09
C LYS A 162 14.32 11.79 -10.81
N ASN A 163 14.23 11.74 -12.13
CA ASN A 163 15.24 11.19 -13.04
C ASN A 163 15.75 9.77 -12.67
N LEU A 164 14.82 8.86 -12.35
CA LEU A 164 15.15 7.44 -12.13
C LEU A 164 15.21 6.66 -13.44
N LYS A 165 15.91 5.52 -13.42
CA LYS A 165 15.99 4.52 -14.50
C LYS A 165 15.01 3.35 -14.27
N GLY A 166 13.83 3.67 -13.77
CA GLY A 166 12.75 2.72 -13.51
C GLY A 166 11.40 3.42 -13.38
N SER A 167 10.33 2.79 -13.85
CA SER A 167 8.95 3.27 -13.70
C SER A 167 8.28 2.65 -12.48
N VAL A 168 7.14 3.22 -12.09
CA VAL A 168 6.33 2.69 -10.99
C VAL A 168 5.80 1.29 -11.30
N SER A 169 5.86 0.42 -10.29
CA SER A 169 5.11 -0.83 -10.18
C SER A 169 4.51 -0.89 -8.78
N THR A 170 3.19 -0.81 -8.67
CA THR A 170 2.46 -0.83 -7.39
C THR A 170 0.98 -1.18 -7.59
N SER A 171 0.17 -1.10 -6.54
CA SER A 171 -1.26 -1.38 -6.58
C SER A 171 -2.10 -0.24 -7.18
N ALA A 172 -3.40 -0.46 -7.40
CA ALA A 172 -4.34 0.54 -7.92
C ALA A 172 -3.92 1.20 -9.24
N TYR A 173 -3.40 0.41 -10.19
CA TYR A 173 -3.09 0.88 -11.54
C TYR A 173 -4.36 1.36 -12.28
N LEU A 174 -4.29 2.54 -12.90
CA LEU A 174 -5.39 3.19 -13.61
C LEU A 174 -5.13 3.36 -15.13
N GLY A 175 -4.12 2.66 -15.67
CA GLY A 175 -3.72 2.72 -17.07
C GLY A 175 -2.61 3.72 -17.38
N TYR A 176 -2.41 4.03 -18.66
CA TYR A 176 -1.36 4.93 -19.15
C TYR A 176 -1.78 5.71 -20.40
N VAL A 177 -1.04 6.76 -20.73
CA VAL A 177 -1.13 7.50 -22.01
C VAL A 177 0.29 7.82 -22.52
N SER A 178 0.52 7.64 -23.82
CA SER A 178 1.73 8.13 -24.51
C SER A 178 1.56 9.57 -25.01
N TYR A 179 2.57 10.42 -24.80
CA TYR A 179 2.52 11.87 -25.11
C TYR A 179 3.68 12.34 -26.02
N PRO A 180 3.51 13.45 -26.78
CA PRO A 180 4.54 13.99 -27.67
C PRO A 180 5.61 14.84 -26.98
N SER A 181 5.44 15.21 -25.70
CA SER A 181 6.35 16.11 -24.98
C SER A 181 6.34 15.84 -23.47
N TYR A 182 7.50 15.98 -22.82
CA TYR A 182 7.65 15.72 -21.38
C TYR A 182 7.04 16.86 -20.57
N ASN A 183 5.75 16.71 -20.24
CA ASN A 183 5.00 17.73 -19.52
C ASN A 183 4.19 17.11 -18.35
N PRO A 184 4.66 17.25 -17.10
CA PRO A 184 3.95 16.79 -15.92
C PRO A 184 2.54 17.40 -15.74
N ASP A 185 2.30 18.64 -16.20
CA ASP A 185 0.99 19.30 -16.04
C ASP A 185 -0.10 18.60 -16.85
N VAL A 186 0.24 18.10 -18.04
CA VAL A 186 -0.67 17.31 -18.89
C VAL A 186 -1.05 16.00 -18.20
N CYS A 187 -0.11 15.38 -17.49
CA CYS A 187 -0.33 14.11 -16.81
C CYS A 187 -1.05 14.30 -15.46
N ALA A 188 -0.80 15.39 -14.75
CA ALA A 188 -1.62 15.85 -13.63
C ALA A 188 -3.08 16.04 -14.07
N ALA A 189 -3.31 16.80 -15.16
CA ALA A 189 -4.63 17.05 -15.70
C ALA A 189 -5.34 15.78 -16.19
N GLU A 190 -4.61 14.80 -16.73
CA GLU A 190 -5.18 13.49 -17.11
C GLU A 190 -5.51 12.62 -15.90
N CYS A 191 -4.68 12.59 -14.86
CA CYS A 191 -4.99 11.90 -13.61
C CYS A 191 -6.26 12.46 -12.95
N LEU A 192 -6.45 13.79 -12.93
CA LEU A 192 -7.65 14.42 -12.37
C LEU A 192 -8.96 14.05 -13.10
N LYS A 193 -8.91 13.52 -14.33
CA LYS A 193 -10.08 12.97 -15.04
C LYS A 193 -10.39 11.52 -14.68
N ARG A 194 -9.44 10.79 -14.08
CA ARG A 194 -9.54 9.37 -13.76
C ARG A 194 -10.04 9.19 -12.34
N THR A 195 -11.25 8.64 -12.20
CA THR A 195 -11.86 8.33 -10.89
C THR A 195 -10.89 7.55 -10.01
N GLY A 196 -10.60 8.09 -8.82
CA GLY A 196 -9.71 7.47 -7.85
C GLY A 196 -8.22 7.78 -8.00
N CYS A 197 -7.78 8.46 -9.08
CA CYS A 197 -6.36 8.74 -9.32
C CYS A 197 -5.78 9.74 -8.29
N LEU A 198 -4.57 9.44 -7.79
CA LEU A 198 -3.88 10.19 -6.73
C LEU A 198 -2.40 10.44 -7.01
N SER A 199 -1.82 9.74 -7.98
CA SER A 199 -0.44 9.91 -8.40
C SER A 199 -0.23 9.54 -9.86
N PHE A 200 0.86 10.05 -10.45
CA PHE A 200 1.30 9.65 -11.78
C PHE A 200 2.82 9.58 -11.87
N ASN A 201 3.32 8.76 -12.80
CA ASN A 201 4.73 8.66 -13.12
C ASN A 201 4.94 8.90 -14.62
N ILE A 202 5.82 9.83 -14.96
CA ILE A 202 6.19 10.21 -16.33
C ILE A 202 7.62 9.75 -16.63
N PHE A 203 7.82 9.03 -17.74
CA PHE A 203 9.10 8.41 -18.10
C PHE A 203 9.24 8.11 -19.59
N PHE A 204 10.47 7.92 -20.04
CA PHE A 204 10.79 7.44 -21.38
C PHE A 204 11.06 5.94 -21.36
N GLU A 205 10.49 5.22 -22.33
CA GLU A 205 10.65 3.77 -22.51
C GLU A 205 11.18 3.46 -23.92
N ARG A 206 12.27 2.69 -24.00
CA ARG A 206 12.86 2.23 -25.26
C ARG A 206 11.99 1.11 -25.84
N ASN A 207 11.23 1.38 -26.89
CA ASN A 207 10.37 0.39 -27.54
C ASN A 207 10.82 0.07 -28.97
N PRO A 208 10.62 -1.17 -29.44
CA PRO A 208 10.93 -1.50 -30.82
C PRO A 208 9.85 -0.92 -31.76
N ILE A 209 10.19 -0.70 -33.03
CA ILE A 209 9.20 -0.30 -34.06
C ILE A 209 8.41 -1.49 -34.64
N VAL A 210 8.86 -2.72 -34.40
CA VAL A 210 8.20 -3.98 -34.76
C VAL A 210 8.38 -5.00 -33.62
N ASP A 211 7.49 -5.99 -33.47
CA ASP A 211 7.66 -7.01 -32.43
C ASP A 211 8.96 -7.82 -32.69
N PRO A 212 9.96 -7.83 -31.78
CA PRO A 212 11.24 -8.49 -32.03
C PRO A 212 11.09 -9.98 -32.26
N SER A 213 11.79 -10.54 -33.24
CA SER A 213 11.86 -12.00 -33.42
C SER A 213 12.77 -12.65 -32.37
N PRO A 214 12.69 -13.98 -32.17
CA PRO A 214 13.75 -14.72 -31.47
C PRO A 214 15.13 -14.54 -32.13
N ALA A 215 16.18 -14.89 -31.38
CA ALA A 215 17.57 -14.93 -31.86
C ALA A 215 17.71 -15.62 -33.23
N GLY A 216 18.41 -14.99 -34.18
CA GLY A 216 18.59 -15.51 -35.53
C GLY A 216 17.37 -15.44 -36.45
N GLY A 217 16.25 -14.87 -36.00
CA GLY A 217 15.09 -14.56 -36.85
C GLY A 217 15.29 -13.33 -37.74
N ASN A 218 14.19 -12.85 -38.35
CA ASN A 218 14.22 -11.76 -39.34
C ASN A 218 14.40 -10.36 -38.71
N CYS A 219 14.12 -10.18 -37.42
CA CYS A 219 14.19 -8.89 -36.73
C CYS A 219 14.49 -9.05 -35.22
N PRO A 220 15.62 -9.68 -34.82
CA PRO A 220 15.91 -9.95 -33.40
C PRO A 220 16.25 -8.68 -32.61
N GLN A 221 16.80 -7.66 -33.30
CA GLN A 221 17.13 -6.35 -32.76
C GLN A 221 16.61 -5.28 -33.74
N PRO A 222 15.30 -5.00 -33.74
CA PRO A 222 14.73 -3.98 -34.61
C PRO A 222 15.15 -2.56 -34.19
N ASP A 223 14.84 -1.59 -35.05
CA ASP A 223 15.00 -0.19 -34.71
C ASP A 223 14.12 0.23 -33.53
N SER A 224 14.64 1.18 -32.74
CA SER A 224 13.93 1.73 -31.58
C SER A 224 13.07 2.93 -31.97
N GLN A 225 12.02 3.12 -31.19
CA GLN A 225 11.32 4.37 -30.97
C GLN A 225 11.26 4.64 -29.46
N THR A 226 11.09 5.89 -29.07
CA THR A 226 10.98 6.27 -27.66
C THR A 226 9.53 6.53 -27.30
N ALA A 227 8.95 5.70 -26.43
CA ALA A 227 7.64 5.94 -25.87
C ALA A 227 7.76 6.81 -24.61
N LEU A 228 7.34 8.06 -24.70
CA LEU A 228 7.13 8.88 -23.51
C LEU A 228 5.75 8.55 -22.93
N LYS A 229 5.73 7.99 -21.72
CA LYS A 229 4.51 7.55 -21.02
C LYS A 229 4.23 8.39 -19.79
N CYS A 230 2.94 8.52 -19.48
CA CYS A 230 2.46 8.77 -18.14
C CYS A 230 1.59 7.59 -17.67
N THR A 231 1.92 7.00 -16.52
CA THR A 231 1.14 5.97 -15.84
C THR A 231 0.40 6.56 -14.65
N PHE A 232 -0.79 6.05 -14.36
CA PHE A 232 -1.72 6.62 -13.38
C PHE A 232 -2.04 5.62 -12.26
N TRP A 233 -2.11 6.09 -11.01
CA TRP A 233 -2.27 5.21 -9.85
C TRP A 233 -3.24 5.80 -8.82
N GLY A 234 -4.04 4.93 -8.20
CA GLY A 234 -5.02 5.27 -7.17
C GLY A 234 -4.48 5.31 -5.74
N VAL A 235 -3.16 5.27 -5.58
CA VAL A 235 -2.42 5.26 -4.30
C VAL A 235 -1.27 6.29 -4.37
N PRO A 236 -0.71 6.73 -3.23
CA PRO A 236 0.55 7.47 -3.25
C PRO A 236 1.69 6.58 -3.77
N ILE A 237 2.63 7.19 -4.51
CA ILE A 237 3.83 6.55 -5.04
C ILE A 237 5.06 7.24 -4.46
N GLU A 238 6.09 6.48 -4.14
CA GLU A 238 7.40 6.97 -3.70
C GLU A 238 8.52 6.36 -4.53
N LYS A 239 9.77 6.77 -4.35
CA LYS A 239 10.92 6.22 -5.08
C LYS A 239 11.03 4.69 -4.95
N GLU A 240 10.58 4.13 -3.84
CA GLU A 240 10.55 2.69 -3.55
C GLU A 240 9.61 1.93 -4.49
N SER A 241 8.64 2.59 -5.11
CA SER A 241 7.75 1.99 -6.10
C SER A 241 8.33 1.98 -7.53
N ALA A 242 9.42 2.72 -7.79
CA ALA A 242 10.02 2.88 -9.12
C ALA A 242 10.92 1.69 -9.54
N VAL A 243 10.44 0.47 -9.31
CA VAL A 243 11.22 -0.78 -9.44
C VAL A 243 11.15 -1.45 -10.81
N ASN A 244 10.26 -1.01 -11.71
CA ASN A 244 10.24 -1.53 -13.08
C ASN A 244 11.38 -0.90 -13.89
N VAL A 245 12.52 -1.59 -13.95
CA VAL A 245 13.71 -1.17 -14.73
C VAL A 245 13.64 -1.52 -16.22
N GLY A 246 12.55 -2.16 -16.66
CA GLY A 246 12.37 -2.68 -18.01
C GLY A 246 12.44 -4.21 -18.07
N GLN A 247 12.38 -4.76 -19.28
CA GLN A 247 12.30 -6.20 -19.52
C GLN A 247 12.74 -6.58 -20.94
N TYR A 248 13.03 -7.86 -21.13
CA TYR A 248 13.43 -8.43 -22.42
C TYR A 248 12.21 -8.88 -23.26
N ARG A 249 12.19 -8.51 -24.54
CA ARG A 249 11.28 -9.02 -25.58
C ARG A 249 12.12 -9.83 -26.57
N ASN A 250 12.20 -11.15 -26.35
CA ASN A 250 13.31 -11.97 -26.86
C ASN A 250 14.65 -11.33 -26.45
N ASP A 251 15.59 -11.11 -27.37
CA ASP A 251 16.88 -10.49 -27.04
C ASP A 251 16.82 -8.95 -26.95
N TYR A 252 15.70 -8.34 -27.36
CA TYR A 252 15.57 -6.88 -27.35
C TYR A 252 15.22 -6.38 -25.94
N HIS A 253 16.10 -5.56 -25.36
CA HIS A 253 15.90 -5.00 -24.03
C HIS A 253 15.08 -3.69 -24.10
N VAL A 254 13.85 -3.73 -23.56
CA VAL A 254 13.06 -2.53 -23.24
C VAL A 254 13.59 -1.99 -21.94
N VAL A 255 13.97 -0.70 -21.91
CA VAL A 255 14.58 -0.03 -20.76
C VAL A 255 13.92 1.34 -20.52
N ILE A 256 14.01 1.82 -19.28
CA ILE A 256 13.36 3.05 -18.82
C ILE A 256 14.38 4.10 -18.38
N SER A 257 14.14 5.36 -18.74
CA SER A 257 14.98 6.52 -18.38
C SER A 257 14.14 7.77 -18.12
N GLY A 258 14.73 8.78 -17.46
CA GLY A 258 14.10 10.07 -17.21
C GLY A 258 12.79 9.98 -16.41
N SER A 259 12.70 9.08 -15.44
CA SER A 259 11.46 8.78 -14.71
C SER A 259 11.25 9.73 -13.51
N ASN A 260 10.15 10.48 -13.52
CA ASN A 260 9.71 11.33 -12.39
C ASN A 260 8.37 10.82 -11.82
N GLY A 261 8.21 10.90 -10.50
CA GLY A 261 6.99 10.57 -9.79
C GLY A 261 6.36 11.80 -9.13
N TYR A 262 5.04 11.90 -9.18
CA TYR A 262 4.28 12.99 -8.57
C TYR A 262 3.02 12.45 -7.88
N LYS A 263 2.68 13.00 -6.71
CA LYS A 263 1.45 12.67 -5.97
C LYS A 263 0.70 13.95 -5.57
N ILE A 264 -0.64 13.91 -5.51
CA ILE A 264 -1.45 15.09 -5.17
C ILE A 264 -1.13 15.52 -3.73
N SER A 265 -0.83 16.80 -3.49
CA SER A 265 -0.38 17.26 -2.17
C SER A 265 -1.48 17.14 -1.10
N LYS A 266 -2.71 17.49 -1.46
CA LYS A 266 -3.90 17.47 -0.58
C LYS A 266 -5.17 17.12 -1.39
N PRO A 267 -5.38 15.85 -1.76
CA PRO A 267 -6.55 15.47 -2.54
C PRO A 267 -7.85 15.78 -1.78
N SER A 268 -8.72 16.62 -2.35
CA SER A 268 -10.05 16.87 -1.78
C SER A 268 -10.91 15.60 -1.87
N LYS A 269 -11.50 15.18 -0.75
CA LYS A 269 -12.29 13.94 -0.64
C LYS A 269 -13.64 14.15 0.09
N PRO A 270 -14.42 15.21 -0.20
CA PRO A 270 -15.66 15.48 0.52
C PRO A 270 -16.67 14.35 0.30
N LEU A 271 -17.43 14.02 1.35
CA LEU A 271 -18.49 13.02 1.32
C LEU A 271 -19.83 13.67 1.64
N SER A 272 -20.84 13.41 0.80
CA SER A 272 -22.14 14.06 0.90
C SER A 272 -22.79 13.82 2.27
N GLY A 273 -23.15 14.91 2.96
CA GLY A 273 -23.79 14.88 4.28
C GLY A 273 -22.84 14.75 5.48
N LEU A 274 -21.53 14.63 5.26
CA LEU A 274 -20.52 14.56 6.33
C LEU A 274 -19.65 15.83 6.34
N THR A 275 -19.13 16.19 7.51
CA THR A 275 -18.06 17.20 7.61
C THR A 275 -16.72 16.48 7.53
N ASP A 276 -15.93 16.76 6.50
CA ASP A 276 -14.58 16.23 6.37
C ASP A 276 -13.52 17.13 7.02
N THR A 277 -12.37 16.56 7.36
CA THR A 277 -11.19 17.30 7.82
C THR A 277 -9.94 16.53 7.42
N THR A 278 -9.01 17.21 6.75
CA THR A 278 -7.70 16.64 6.40
C THR A 278 -6.86 16.46 7.66
N LEU A 279 -6.33 15.26 7.86
CA LEU A 279 -5.41 14.89 8.95
C LEU A 279 -3.97 14.66 8.44
N GLU A 280 -3.75 14.73 7.13
CA GLU A 280 -2.45 14.59 6.46
C GLU A 280 -1.78 13.24 6.73
N ASN A 281 -0.85 13.20 7.70
CA ASN A 281 0.02 12.06 8.00
C ASN A 281 -0.21 11.45 9.39
N CYS A 282 -1.36 11.71 10.02
CA CYS A 282 -1.73 11.09 11.29
C CYS A 282 -3.13 10.49 11.28
N ALA A 283 -3.35 9.46 12.09
CA ALA A 283 -4.66 8.95 12.47
C ALA A 283 -5.01 9.40 13.90
N ILE A 284 -6.31 9.39 14.18
CA ILE A 284 -6.86 9.67 15.50
C ILE A 284 -6.41 8.57 16.47
N GLN A 285 -6.06 8.99 17.68
CA GLN A 285 -5.73 8.12 18.80
C GLN A 285 -6.58 8.55 20.00
N GLU A 286 -7.75 7.95 20.13
CA GLU A 286 -8.72 8.30 21.16
C GLU A 286 -8.44 7.63 22.52
N THR A 287 -8.94 8.26 23.58
CA THR A 287 -8.59 7.96 24.98
C THR A 287 -9.80 7.74 25.89
N CYS A 288 -11.02 7.77 25.36
CA CYS A 288 -12.26 7.77 26.14
C CYS A 288 -13.17 6.55 25.91
N GLY A 289 -12.79 5.63 25.02
CA GLY A 289 -13.60 4.49 24.63
C GLY A 289 -14.73 4.94 23.71
N SER A 290 -14.38 5.19 22.45
CA SER A 290 -15.34 5.45 21.36
C SER A 290 -15.03 4.63 20.11
N TYR A 291 -13.83 4.06 20.01
CA TYR A 291 -13.47 3.14 18.95
C TYR A 291 -14.38 1.92 18.92
N LEU A 292 -14.90 1.60 17.73
CA LEU A 292 -15.80 0.48 17.48
C LEU A 292 -15.07 -0.67 16.80
N THR A 293 -14.29 -0.36 15.76
CA THR A 293 -13.56 -1.33 14.94
C THR A 293 -12.63 -0.61 13.96
N ILE A 294 -11.73 -1.37 13.32
CA ILE A 294 -11.01 -0.98 12.12
C ILE A 294 -11.44 -1.91 10.97
N LYS A 295 -11.63 -1.35 9.79
CA LYS A 295 -11.74 -2.12 8.53
C LYS A 295 -10.58 -1.74 7.63
N THR A 296 -9.97 -2.74 6.99
CA THR A 296 -8.79 -2.59 6.14
C THR A 296 -9.08 -3.09 4.73
N PHE A 297 -8.49 -2.45 3.72
CA PHE A 297 -8.64 -2.83 2.32
C PHE A 297 -7.28 -2.89 1.63
N ASN A 298 -6.88 -4.12 1.27
CA ASN A 298 -5.67 -4.46 0.50
C ASN A 298 -6.04 -5.11 -0.86
N ASP A 299 -7.22 -4.81 -1.39
CA ASP A 299 -7.78 -5.42 -2.62
C ASP A 299 -7.31 -4.75 -3.93
N GLY A 300 -6.23 -3.96 -3.86
CA GLY A 300 -5.61 -3.30 -5.01
C GLY A 300 -6.44 -2.20 -5.66
N LYS A 301 -7.56 -1.77 -5.07
CA LYS A 301 -8.38 -0.66 -5.56
C LYS A 301 -7.82 0.70 -5.08
N PRO A 302 -8.17 1.82 -5.75
CA PRO A 302 -7.81 3.16 -5.31
C PRO A 302 -8.22 3.48 -3.87
N TYR A 303 -7.47 4.38 -3.24
CA TYR A 303 -7.82 4.95 -1.94
C TYR A 303 -9.10 5.79 -2.03
N ASP A 304 -10.15 5.28 -1.40
CA ASP A 304 -11.50 5.85 -1.50
C ASP A 304 -12.21 5.89 -0.14
N PRO A 305 -12.31 7.07 0.50
CA PRO A 305 -13.06 7.26 1.73
C PRO A 305 -14.55 6.90 1.66
N ASN A 306 -15.17 6.81 0.46
CA ASN A 306 -16.54 6.30 0.35
C ASN A 306 -16.65 4.85 0.87
N ARG A 307 -15.59 4.05 0.77
CA ARG A 307 -15.54 2.68 1.33
C ARG A 307 -15.65 2.69 2.86
N CYS A 308 -14.95 3.60 3.53
CA CYS A 308 -15.07 3.77 4.98
C CYS A 308 -16.46 4.27 5.38
N ASN A 309 -17.08 5.13 4.55
CA ASN A 309 -18.47 5.56 4.75
C ASN A 309 -19.47 4.41 4.61
N ALA A 310 -19.29 3.52 3.63
CA ALA A 310 -20.10 2.32 3.47
C ALA A 310 -19.99 1.38 4.68
N ALA A 311 -18.77 1.16 5.19
CA ALA A 311 -18.54 0.40 6.43
C ALA A 311 -19.19 1.06 7.65
N CYS A 312 -19.06 2.38 7.79
CA CYS A 312 -19.71 3.19 8.83
C CYS A 312 -21.25 3.06 8.79
N ALA A 313 -21.85 3.15 7.60
CA ALA A 313 -23.28 2.98 7.40
C ALA A 313 -23.76 1.56 7.76
N ALA A 314 -23.03 0.53 7.37
CA ALA A 314 -23.35 -0.87 7.70
C ALA A 314 -23.25 -1.14 9.22
N ILE A 315 -22.19 -0.66 9.89
CA ILE A 315 -22.04 -0.74 11.36
C ILE A 315 -23.20 -0.04 12.07
N THR A 316 -23.64 1.11 11.57
CA THR A 316 -24.82 1.81 12.10
C THR A 316 -26.10 0.99 11.91
N ALA A 317 -26.33 0.43 10.72
CA ALA A 317 -27.51 -0.40 10.45
C ALA A 317 -27.59 -1.64 11.35
N GLU A 318 -26.51 -2.41 11.44
CA GLU A 318 -26.45 -3.61 12.27
C GLU A 318 -26.50 -3.29 13.78
N SER A 319 -25.90 -2.18 14.22
CA SER A 319 -26.02 -1.74 15.61
C SER A 319 -27.45 -1.34 16.00
N LEU A 320 -28.18 -0.66 15.11
CA LEU A 320 -29.60 -0.32 15.33
C LEU A 320 -30.49 -1.57 15.34
N LYS A 321 -30.28 -2.51 14.41
CA LYS A 321 -30.94 -3.82 14.34
C LYS A 321 -30.69 -4.65 15.61
N ALA A 322 -29.47 -4.61 16.14
CA ALA A 322 -29.08 -5.23 17.42
C ALA A 322 -29.57 -4.45 18.67
N LYS A 323 -30.28 -3.33 18.50
CA LYS A 323 -30.77 -2.42 19.56
C LYS A 323 -29.65 -1.84 20.44
N LYS A 324 -28.50 -1.55 19.83
CA LYS A 324 -27.30 -0.95 20.44
C LYS A 324 -26.99 0.42 19.82
N PRO A 325 -27.87 1.45 20.00
CA PRO A 325 -27.68 2.76 19.38
C PRO A 325 -26.34 3.43 19.75
N GLU A 326 -25.78 3.10 20.92
CA GLU A 326 -24.46 3.56 21.39
C GLU A 326 -23.27 3.02 20.60
N ARG A 327 -23.49 2.00 19.74
CA ARG A 327 -22.48 1.42 18.85
C ARG A 327 -22.62 1.87 17.38
N THR A 328 -23.52 2.82 17.11
CA THR A 328 -23.62 3.41 15.77
C THR A 328 -22.37 4.22 15.43
N CYS A 329 -21.94 4.17 14.17
CA CYS A 329 -20.84 4.99 13.69
C CYS A 329 -21.28 6.45 13.59
N GLN A 330 -20.53 7.34 14.25
CA GLN A 330 -20.71 8.79 14.16
C GLN A 330 -19.50 9.50 13.55
N TYR A 331 -18.37 8.80 13.44
CA TYR A 331 -17.12 9.34 12.96
C TYR A 331 -16.22 8.22 12.45
N PHE A 332 -15.43 8.50 11.42
CA PHE A 332 -14.37 7.60 10.98
C PHE A 332 -13.17 8.36 10.44
N THR A 333 -11.99 7.74 10.54
CA THR A 333 -10.79 8.16 9.82
C THR A 333 -10.48 7.19 8.70
N SER A 334 -10.30 7.70 7.48
CA SER A 334 -9.77 6.98 6.34
C SER A 334 -8.31 7.39 6.14
N TYR A 335 -7.39 6.44 6.01
CA TYR A 335 -5.98 6.73 5.72
C TYR A 335 -5.30 5.60 4.93
N MET A 336 -4.19 5.89 4.24
CA MET A 336 -3.32 4.87 3.69
C MET A 336 -2.27 4.48 4.73
N GLN A 337 -2.23 3.21 5.07
CA GLN A 337 -1.10 2.61 5.77
C GLN A 337 0.01 2.34 4.76
N MET A 338 1.19 2.91 5.01
CA MET A 338 2.40 2.69 4.23
C MET A 338 3.35 1.77 5.00
N LYS A 339 4.09 0.93 4.28
CA LYS A 339 5.17 0.05 4.79
C LYS A 339 6.41 0.28 3.94
N ASN A 340 7.48 0.78 4.56
CA ASN A 340 8.75 1.11 3.89
C ASN A 340 8.59 2.00 2.63
N GLY A 341 7.68 3.00 2.69
CA GLY A 341 7.39 3.90 1.56
C GLY A 341 6.41 3.36 0.52
N LEU A 342 5.98 2.09 0.62
CA LEU A 342 5.00 1.48 -0.29
C LEU A 342 3.59 1.43 0.33
N PRO A 343 2.51 1.56 -0.47
CA PRO A 343 1.15 1.44 0.02
C PRO A 343 0.83 -0.01 0.42
N GLN A 344 0.42 -0.21 1.67
CA GLN A 344 0.06 -1.53 2.22
C GLN A 344 -1.45 -1.77 2.13
N PHE A 345 -2.25 -0.91 2.78
CA PHE A 345 -3.72 -0.97 2.76
C PHE A 345 -4.35 0.40 3.04
N GLN A 346 -5.60 0.59 2.60
CA GLN A 346 -6.46 1.63 3.15
C GLN A 346 -7.02 1.15 4.49
N ALA A 347 -6.95 1.99 5.52
CA ALA A 347 -7.53 1.76 6.83
C ALA A 347 -8.74 2.67 7.07
N CYS A 348 -9.76 2.12 7.72
CA CYS A 348 -10.97 2.79 8.17
C CYS A 348 -11.13 2.54 9.67
N ALA A 349 -10.56 3.39 10.53
CA ALA A 349 -10.85 3.33 11.96
C ALA A 349 -12.19 4.03 12.24
N ILE A 350 -13.10 3.36 12.93
CA ILE A 350 -14.52 3.72 13.03
C ILE A 350 -14.91 3.90 14.50
N TYR A 351 -15.68 4.96 14.79
CA TYR A 351 -15.92 5.45 16.14
C TYR A 351 -17.39 5.81 16.36
N SER A 352 -17.87 5.61 17.59
CA SER A 352 -19.18 6.06 18.04
C SER A 352 -19.21 7.52 18.49
N ALA A 353 -18.07 8.21 18.57
CA ALA A 353 -17.96 9.63 18.95
C ALA A 353 -17.07 10.39 17.96
N SER A 354 -17.36 11.69 17.78
CA SER A 354 -16.59 12.58 16.89
C SER A 354 -15.36 13.17 17.57
N TRP A 355 -14.29 13.35 16.79
CA TRP A 355 -13.01 13.86 17.26
C TRP A 355 -12.53 15.08 16.47
N THR A 356 -11.65 15.86 17.09
CA THR A 356 -10.95 16.99 16.45
C THR A 356 -9.49 16.61 16.17
N PRO A 357 -8.79 17.30 15.24
CA PRO A 357 -7.37 17.03 14.95
C PRO A 357 -6.43 17.10 16.17
N SER A 358 -6.88 17.68 17.30
CA SER A 358 -6.09 17.71 18.55
C SER A 358 -5.67 16.33 19.06
N VAL A 359 -6.45 15.28 18.81
CA VAL A 359 -6.14 13.88 19.17
C VAL A 359 -5.58 13.05 18.00
N CYS A 360 -5.22 13.70 16.89
CA CYS A 360 -4.44 13.07 15.83
C CYS A 360 -2.99 12.93 16.34
N LYS A 361 -2.58 11.69 16.63
CA LYS A 361 -1.33 11.38 17.36
C LYS A 361 -0.65 10.11 16.86
N ASN A 362 -1.40 9.14 16.34
CA ASN A 362 -0.79 8.02 15.63
C ASN A 362 -0.21 8.54 14.31
N THR A 363 1.10 8.52 14.14
CA THR A 363 1.81 8.92 12.90
C THR A 363 2.48 7.74 12.21
N GLY A 364 2.18 6.51 12.63
CA GLY A 364 2.94 5.31 12.31
C GLY A 364 3.90 4.88 13.42
N TYR A 365 4.70 3.85 13.14
CA TYR A 365 5.57 3.17 14.10
C TYR A 365 6.70 2.41 13.37
N THR A 366 7.66 1.85 14.12
CA THR A 366 8.72 0.99 13.58
C THR A 366 8.68 -0.34 14.29
N SER A 367 8.67 -1.44 13.53
CA SER A 367 8.55 -2.79 14.06
C SER A 367 9.23 -3.79 13.12
N ASN A 368 9.94 -4.77 13.68
CA ASN A 368 10.64 -5.82 12.92
C ASN A 368 11.53 -5.33 11.76
N GLY A 369 12.16 -4.16 11.92
CA GLY A 369 12.98 -3.51 10.90
C GLY A 369 12.21 -2.78 9.79
N ASN A 370 10.87 -2.85 9.79
CA ASN A 370 9.99 -2.12 8.90
C ASN A 370 9.59 -0.77 9.52
N VAL A 371 9.44 0.25 8.66
CA VAL A 371 8.91 1.56 9.03
C VAL A 371 7.49 1.68 8.47
N TYR A 372 6.52 1.81 9.36
CA TYR A 372 5.12 2.00 9.04
C TYR A 372 4.76 3.48 9.19
N THR A 373 4.22 4.11 8.15
CA THR A 373 3.80 5.53 8.16
C THR A 373 2.38 5.69 7.64
N ILE A 374 1.78 6.84 7.91
CA ILE A 374 0.43 7.17 7.45
C ILE A 374 0.52 8.25 6.36
N ASP A 375 -0.21 8.04 5.27
CA ASP A 375 -0.38 9.03 4.20
C ASP A 375 -1.87 9.19 3.87
N TYR A 376 -2.25 10.31 3.23
CA TYR A 376 -3.62 10.63 2.83
C TYR A 376 -4.68 10.36 3.91
N SER A 377 -4.46 10.87 5.12
CA SER A 377 -5.41 10.74 6.23
C SER A 377 -6.47 11.84 6.24
N TYR A 378 -7.72 11.43 6.44
CA TYR A 378 -8.91 12.28 6.52
C TYR A 378 -9.86 11.74 7.58
N SER A 379 -10.54 12.62 8.29
CA SER A 379 -11.67 12.26 9.14
C SER A 379 -12.99 12.79 8.63
N TYR A 380 -14.07 12.08 8.95
CA TYR A 380 -15.43 12.44 8.57
C TYR A 380 -16.35 12.30 9.78
N SER A 381 -17.13 13.33 10.09
CA SER A 381 -18.12 13.32 11.16
C SER A 381 -19.55 13.41 10.63
N ASN A 382 -20.46 12.67 11.28
CA ASN A 382 -21.89 12.89 11.15
C ASN A 382 -22.29 14.12 11.96
N THR A 383 -22.98 15.07 11.33
CA THR A 383 -23.47 16.29 11.97
C THR A 383 -24.64 16.06 12.94
N SER A 384 -25.26 14.87 12.90
CA SER A 384 -26.55 14.62 13.55
C SER A 384 -26.48 14.13 15.00
N ILE A 385 -25.38 13.49 15.42
CA ILE A 385 -25.22 12.96 16.79
C ILE A 385 -23.75 13.12 17.24
N PRO A 386 -23.44 14.09 18.13
CA PRO A 386 -22.14 14.13 18.81
C PRO A 386 -22.10 12.99 19.83
N GLY A 387 -21.58 11.84 19.40
CA GLY A 387 -21.57 10.65 20.24
C GLY A 387 -20.72 10.79 21.50
N THR A 388 -21.05 9.99 22.51
CA THR A 388 -20.52 10.14 23.87
C THR A 388 -19.33 9.24 24.14
N CYS A 389 -18.29 9.81 24.74
CA CYS A 389 -17.18 9.11 25.37
C CYS A 389 -17.63 8.18 26.51
N SER A 390 -17.97 6.91 26.23
CA SER A 390 -18.34 5.90 27.26
C SER A 390 -18.42 4.43 26.77
N TYR A 391 -17.91 4.06 25.60
CA TYR A 391 -17.85 2.66 25.16
C TYR A 391 -16.56 1.98 25.63
N LYS A 392 -16.60 1.34 26.80
CA LYS A 392 -15.56 0.40 27.25
C LYS A 392 -15.79 -0.96 26.61
N GLY A 393 -15.11 -1.26 25.50
CA GLY A 393 -15.36 -2.47 24.74
C GLY A 393 -14.21 -3.03 23.93
N GLN A 394 -13.12 -3.43 24.58
CA GLN A 394 -12.53 -4.78 24.41
C GLN A 394 -11.74 -5.16 25.67
N THR A 395 -12.30 -6.03 26.52
CA THR A 395 -11.53 -6.76 27.54
C THR A 395 -11.18 -8.15 27.00
N GLY A 396 -10.19 -8.20 26.10
CA GLY A 396 -9.57 -9.45 25.65
C GLY A 396 -8.49 -9.87 26.64
N GLN A 397 -8.54 -11.11 27.13
CA GLN A 397 -7.58 -11.62 28.10
C GLN A 397 -6.30 -12.11 27.40
N ASN A 398 -5.14 -11.66 27.86
CA ASN A 398 -4.05 -12.56 28.31
C ASN A 398 -2.93 -11.74 28.96
N VAL A 399 -3.00 -11.60 30.29
CA VAL A 399 -1.81 -11.25 31.09
C VAL A 399 -1.05 -12.55 31.33
N LEU A 400 0.07 -12.73 30.62
CA LEU A 400 1.09 -13.71 31.01
C LEU A 400 2.17 -12.98 31.82
N ASN A 401 2.58 -13.60 32.92
CA ASN A 401 3.63 -13.12 33.84
C ASN A 401 5.03 -13.23 33.23
#